data_AF-A0A6H2EKF9-F1
#
_entry.id   AF-A0A6H2EKF9-F1
#
_cell.length_a   1.000
_cell.length_b   1.000
_cell.length_c   1.000
_cell.angle_alpha   90.00
_cell.angle_beta   90.00
_cell.angle_gamma   90.00
#
_symmetry.space_group_name_H-M   'P 1'
#
loop_
_entity.id
_entity.type
_entity.pdbx_description
1 polymer ?
#
loop_
_entity_poly.entity_id
_entity_poly.type
_entity_poly.pdbx_seq_one_letter_code
_entity_poly.pdbx_strand_id
1 'polypeptide(L)'
;MTTTYLVAVSDSQAQSFLDHGYDLVAGFAVDAAEVAEVTDVSALLDLLHLRFPDSPFSDDAPLDVLHIPADAFTHARQAVGPLHPQAFRGGVIDFAPYDGTGVAEGGGVRTDLLLLDPCRLTAGSRLWRFFPGESEPVLRGVYHGIAFGWENIETGSFVAGVPSPYAGAVVQRDWGEIPCDVEVVDGQPVALTLVAPFAPDNEEGFEQLNNGLWAKRIAYDDSLRVFTQLAVAQLSGIPVRILRAVSTSDGEIKFHIVSLLTDAPYCSQVNFQRWAGATYTALAAPEHLENKGKQEATPVSWSVADRPAVTATRTEPFNITDQNALVQEVFNLLGQTTPPSWTEVSLQVQIIGDHVVYEANAKLGEDQGARLKVIPTAILHYLRQLKKLRIASGEGPFFTIVLHAVKEGQGTVSLNAKVQPPYADQVPQDQWLSELAIVEKSGHEVPEWLSAKVLSVSTPTSVFGAGATQKATSNTDLTANISATQN
;
A
#
# COMPACT_ATOMS: atom_id res chain seq x y z
N MET A 1 23.14 -13.30 -12.14
CA MET A 1 22.09 -14.21 -11.60
C MET A 1 20.83 -13.36 -11.44
N THR A 2 19.63 -13.88 -11.71
CA THR A 2 18.40 -13.07 -11.59
C THR A 2 17.86 -13.13 -10.17
N THR A 3 17.55 -11.96 -9.60
CA THR A 3 16.92 -11.86 -8.27
C THR A 3 15.62 -12.65 -8.24
N THR A 4 15.39 -13.37 -7.14
CA THR A 4 14.13 -14.08 -6.88
C THR A 4 13.55 -13.53 -5.58
N TYR A 5 12.33 -13.00 -5.62
CA TYR A 5 11.66 -12.51 -4.44
C TYR A 5 10.97 -13.65 -3.69
N LEU A 6 11.14 -13.68 -2.38
CA LEU A 6 10.44 -14.59 -1.48
C LEU A 6 9.27 -13.82 -0.83
N VAL A 7 8.04 -14.28 -1.07
CA VAL A 7 6.80 -13.64 -0.58
C VAL A 7 5.89 -14.68 0.06
N ALA A 8 5.45 -14.47 1.31
CA ALA A 8 4.46 -15.33 1.93
C ALA A 8 3.05 -15.05 1.42
N VAL A 9 2.26 -16.11 1.29
CA VAL A 9 0.85 -16.06 0.88
C VAL A 9 0.00 -16.90 1.81
N SER A 10 -1.24 -16.48 2.06
CA SER A 10 -2.16 -17.28 2.87
C SER A 10 -2.52 -18.59 2.16
N ASP A 11 -2.96 -19.59 2.92
CA ASP A 11 -3.46 -20.86 2.36
C ASP A 11 -4.58 -20.62 1.34
N SER A 12 -5.48 -19.67 1.59
CA SER A 12 -6.53 -19.28 0.63
C SER A 12 -5.99 -18.65 -0.67
N GLN A 13 -4.89 -17.89 -0.61
CA GLN A 13 -4.22 -17.36 -1.80
C GLN A 13 -3.51 -18.47 -2.57
N ALA A 14 -2.77 -19.34 -1.86
CA ALA A 14 -2.15 -20.54 -2.43
C ALA A 14 -3.17 -21.41 -3.16
N GLN A 15 -4.35 -21.63 -2.56
CA GLN A 15 -5.44 -22.37 -3.18
C GLN A 15 -6.01 -21.64 -4.40
N SER A 16 -6.16 -20.32 -4.34
CA SER A 16 -6.62 -19.51 -5.47
C SER A 16 -5.68 -19.57 -6.68
N PHE A 17 -4.37 -19.69 -6.44
CA PHE A 17 -3.39 -19.93 -7.49
C PHE A 17 -3.62 -21.27 -8.17
N LEU A 18 -3.65 -22.36 -7.39
CA LEU A 18 -3.71 -23.72 -7.92
C LEU A 18 -5.07 -24.10 -8.52
N ASP A 19 -6.17 -23.61 -7.92
CA ASP A 19 -7.53 -24.04 -8.30
C ASP A 19 -8.19 -23.09 -9.30
N HIS A 20 -7.78 -21.81 -9.34
CA HIS A 20 -8.43 -20.78 -10.15
C HIS A 20 -7.47 -20.03 -11.08
N GLY A 21 -6.18 -20.37 -11.06
CA GLY A 21 -5.18 -19.73 -11.92
C GLY A 21 -4.97 -18.25 -11.61
N TYR A 22 -5.21 -17.82 -10.36
CA TYR A 22 -4.90 -16.46 -9.94
C TYR A 22 -3.40 -16.18 -10.13
N ASP A 23 -3.03 -14.96 -10.53
CA ASP A 23 -1.69 -14.66 -11.01
C ASP A 23 -1.15 -13.32 -10.52
N LEU A 24 -1.82 -12.69 -9.55
CA LEU A 24 -1.40 -11.42 -8.98
C LEU A 24 -0.75 -11.63 -7.61
N VAL A 25 0.27 -10.83 -7.32
CA VAL A 25 1.02 -10.88 -6.07
C VAL A 25 1.47 -9.48 -5.66
N ALA A 26 1.66 -9.28 -4.36
CA ALA A 26 2.22 -8.09 -3.75
C ALA A 26 2.69 -8.40 -2.33
N GLY A 27 3.41 -7.46 -1.73
CA GLY A 27 3.59 -7.39 -0.29
C GLY A 27 5.04 -7.45 0.18
N PHE A 28 5.24 -7.72 1.47
CA PHE A 28 6.58 -7.84 2.01
C PHE A 28 7.34 -9.00 1.37
N ALA A 29 8.59 -8.72 1.03
CA ALA A 29 9.46 -9.65 0.35
C ALA A 29 10.89 -9.53 0.88
N VAL A 30 11.67 -10.58 0.65
CA VAL A 30 13.13 -10.58 0.78
C VAL A 30 13.75 -11.18 -0.47
N ASP A 31 15.05 -10.97 -0.69
CA ASP A 31 15.77 -11.73 -1.73
C ASP A 31 15.92 -13.18 -1.26
N ALA A 32 15.38 -14.13 -2.03
CA ALA A 32 15.43 -15.55 -1.71
C ALA A 32 16.87 -16.06 -1.56
N ALA A 33 17.85 -15.46 -2.25
CA ALA A 33 19.26 -15.85 -2.13
C ALA A 33 19.85 -15.53 -0.74
N GLU A 34 19.42 -14.44 -0.12
CA GLU A 34 19.91 -13.99 1.19
C GLU A 34 19.36 -14.85 2.34
N VAL A 35 18.23 -15.53 2.13
CA VAL A 35 17.54 -16.35 3.13
C VAL A 35 17.42 -17.82 2.74
N ALA A 36 18.22 -18.29 1.80
CA ALA A 36 18.11 -19.64 1.23
C ALA A 36 18.21 -20.78 2.26
N GLU A 37 18.94 -20.56 3.36
CA GLU A 37 19.11 -21.53 4.45
C GLU A 37 18.01 -21.45 5.52
N VAL A 38 17.08 -20.49 5.42
CA VAL A 38 16.01 -20.29 6.39
C VAL A 38 14.79 -21.10 5.98
N THR A 39 14.57 -22.24 6.63
CA THR A 39 13.42 -23.13 6.39
C THR A 39 12.48 -23.25 7.58
N ASP A 40 12.88 -22.74 8.75
CA ASP A 40 12.03 -22.70 9.93
C ASP A 40 10.87 -21.69 9.75
N VAL A 41 9.64 -22.16 9.97
CA VAL A 41 8.43 -21.33 9.81
C VAL A 41 8.48 -20.11 10.71
N SER A 42 8.84 -20.27 11.99
CA SER A 42 8.89 -19.15 12.94
C SER A 42 9.87 -18.06 12.47
N ALA A 43 11.04 -18.44 11.95
CA ALA A 43 12.00 -17.51 11.36
C ALA A 43 11.47 -16.79 10.11
N LEU A 44 10.74 -17.49 9.23
CA LEU A 44 10.12 -16.88 8.06
C LEU A 44 9.00 -15.89 8.44
N LEU A 45 8.23 -16.20 9.49
CA LEU A 45 7.23 -15.27 10.03
C LEU A 45 7.87 -13.99 10.58
N ASP A 46 9.06 -14.07 11.20
CA ASP A 46 9.81 -12.89 11.65
C ASP A 46 10.33 -12.09 10.45
N LEU A 47 11.03 -12.73 9.51
CA LEU A 47 11.62 -12.09 8.32
C LEU A 47 10.58 -11.32 7.50
N LEU A 48 9.38 -11.88 7.32
CA LEU A 48 8.31 -11.30 6.51
C LEU A 48 7.29 -10.50 7.32
N HIS A 49 7.55 -10.29 8.61
CA HIS A 49 6.74 -9.48 9.51
C HIS A 49 5.26 -9.93 9.56
N LEU A 50 5.05 -11.24 9.67
CA LEU A 50 3.74 -11.88 9.53
C LEU A 50 2.98 -12.01 10.85
N ARG A 51 3.56 -11.63 11.99
CA ARG A 51 2.92 -11.67 13.33
C ARG A 51 2.11 -10.40 13.66
N PHE A 52 1.34 -9.91 12.70
CA PHE A 52 0.49 -8.73 12.89
C PHE A 52 -0.89 -9.10 13.49
N PRO A 53 -1.66 -8.14 14.04
CA PRO A 53 -2.99 -8.40 14.57
C PRO A 53 -3.91 -9.06 13.53
N ASP A 54 -4.64 -10.10 13.94
CA ASP A 54 -5.53 -10.89 13.07
C ASP A 54 -4.80 -11.58 11.89
N SER A 55 -3.49 -11.83 12.03
CA SER A 55 -2.72 -12.55 11.03
C SER A 55 -3.29 -13.96 10.78
N PRO A 56 -3.41 -14.39 9.50
CA PRO A 56 -3.79 -15.76 9.16
C PRO A 56 -2.62 -16.76 9.32
N PHE A 57 -1.44 -16.28 9.71
CA PHE A 57 -0.22 -17.09 9.84
C PHE A 57 0.08 -17.39 11.32
N SER A 58 0.56 -18.60 11.60
CA SER A 58 0.95 -19.02 12.95
C SER A 58 2.17 -19.94 12.93
N ASP A 59 2.87 -20.00 14.07
CA ASP A 59 4.10 -20.78 14.24
C ASP A 59 3.90 -22.30 14.10
N ASP A 60 2.69 -22.77 14.37
CA ASP A 60 2.29 -24.18 14.41
C ASP A 60 1.57 -24.64 13.13
N ALA A 61 1.44 -23.76 12.13
CA ALA A 61 0.81 -24.07 10.85
C ALA A 61 1.83 -24.06 9.70
N PRO A 62 1.58 -24.82 8.61
CA PRO A 62 2.36 -24.70 7.39
C PRO A 62 2.28 -23.29 6.80
N LEU A 63 3.38 -22.83 6.21
CA LEU A 63 3.49 -21.53 5.54
C LEU A 63 3.71 -21.73 4.04
N ASP A 64 2.84 -21.15 3.22
CA ASP A 64 3.03 -21.12 1.79
C ASP A 64 3.82 -19.85 1.37
N VAL A 65 4.82 -20.06 0.52
CA VAL A 65 5.76 -19.03 0.10
C VAL A 65 5.96 -19.12 -1.42
N LEU A 66 5.85 -17.98 -2.08
CA LEU A 66 6.18 -17.80 -3.49
C LEU A 66 7.65 -17.44 -3.65
N HIS A 67 8.33 -18.13 -4.56
CA HIS A 67 9.60 -17.73 -5.13
C HIS A 67 9.31 -17.14 -6.52
N ILE A 68 9.55 -15.85 -6.69
CA ILE A 68 9.15 -15.08 -7.87
C ILE A 68 10.41 -14.56 -8.57
N PRO A 69 10.82 -15.16 -9.69
CA PRO A 69 11.90 -14.61 -10.51
C PRO A 69 11.55 -13.20 -10.94
N ALA A 70 12.47 -12.26 -10.78
CA ALA A 70 12.28 -10.90 -11.26
C ALA A 70 12.24 -10.86 -12.79
N ASP A 71 11.32 -10.07 -13.35
CA ASP A 71 11.33 -9.67 -14.76
C ASP A 71 11.47 -8.15 -14.94
N ALA A 72 11.37 -7.69 -16.18
CA ALA A 72 11.52 -6.28 -16.51
C ALA A 72 10.39 -5.40 -15.92
N PHE A 73 9.23 -5.99 -15.60
CA PHE A 73 8.05 -5.32 -15.04
C PHE A 73 7.88 -5.52 -13.53
N THR A 74 8.71 -6.35 -12.92
CA THR A 74 8.72 -6.58 -11.48
C THR A 74 9.37 -5.39 -10.78
N HIS A 75 8.64 -4.78 -9.86
CA HIS A 75 9.10 -3.61 -9.10
C HIS A 75 9.02 -3.89 -7.61
N ALA A 76 10.16 -3.78 -6.94
CA ALA A 76 10.29 -3.80 -5.50
C ALA A 76 11.06 -2.55 -5.02
N ARG A 77 10.67 -2.06 -3.84
CA ARG A 77 11.32 -0.96 -3.12
C ARG A 77 11.62 -1.36 -1.69
N GLN A 78 12.51 -0.65 -1.01
CA GLN A 78 12.74 -0.89 0.42
C GLN A 78 11.46 -0.54 1.22
N ALA A 79 11.05 -1.41 2.14
CA ALA A 79 9.86 -1.26 2.96
C ALA A 79 10.13 -0.35 4.16
N VAL A 80 10.30 0.95 3.92
CA VAL A 80 10.74 1.92 4.93
C VAL A 80 9.63 2.87 5.38
N GLY A 81 9.72 3.29 6.64
CA GLY A 81 8.74 4.17 7.29
C GLY A 81 8.72 5.60 6.74
N PRO A 82 7.72 6.41 7.12
CA PRO A 82 7.50 7.76 6.59
C PRO A 82 8.70 8.69 6.70
N LEU A 83 9.48 8.55 7.77
CA LEU A 83 10.64 9.40 8.07
C LEU A 83 11.96 8.84 7.51
N HIS A 84 11.92 7.83 6.66
CA HIS A 84 13.12 7.32 6.02
C HIS A 84 13.43 8.11 4.73
N PRO A 85 14.71 8.38 4.40
CA PRO A 85 15.07 9.11 3.18
C PRO A 85 14.60 8.45 1.87
N GLN A 86 14.40 7.14 1.87
CA GLN A 86 13.88 6.37 0.72
C GLN A 86 12.35 6.18 0.75
N ALA A 87 11.62 6.89 1.62
CA ALA A 87 10.17 6.81 1.67
C ALA A 87 9.53 7.38 0.39
N PHE A 88 8.62 6.59 -0.21
CA PHE A 88 7.76 6.99 -1.31
C PHE A 88 6.35 7.28 -0.79
N ARG A 89 5.76 8.42 -1.17
CA ARG A 89 4.35 8.77 -0.89
C ARG A 89 3.92 8.49 0.56
N GLY A 90 4.68 8.98 1.53
CA GLY A 90 4.39 8.74 2.95
C GLY A 90 5.05 7.49 3.56
N GLY A 91 5.84 6.74 2.77
CA GLY A 91 6.51 5.53 3.23
C GLY A 91 5.51 4.40 3.51
N VAL A 92 5.99 3.37 4.20
CA VAL A 92 5.20 2.24 4.64
C VAL A 92 4.83 2.43 6.11
N ILE A 93 3.53 2.43 6.41
CA ILE A 93 2.97 2.43 7.77
C ILE A 93 2.13 1.17 7.90
N ASP A 94 2.58 0.25 8.75
CA ASP A 94 1.94 -1.03 8.98
C ASP A 94 1.91 -1.37 10.48
N PHE A 95 1.15 -2.40 10.85
CA PHE A 95 1.09 -2.89 12.21
C PHE A 95 2.37 -3.59 12.63
N ALA A 96 2.67 -3.59 13.93
CA ALA A 96 3.73 -4.41 14.50
C ALA A 96 3.59 -5.87 14.02
N PRO A 97 4.70 -6.60 13.76
CA PRO A 97 6.08 -6.30 14.16
C PRO A 97 6.82 -5.30 13.24
N TYR A 98 6.19 -4.80 12.18
CA TYR A 98 6.81 -3.78 11.34
C TYR A 98 7.17 -2.51 12.11
N ASP A 99 8.40 -2.03 11.89
CA ASP A 99 9.03 -0.97 12.66
C ASP A 99 9.50 0.23 11.82
N GLY A 100 9.35 0.16 10.50
CA GLY A 100 9.76 1.24 9.61
C GLY A 100 11.23 1.26 9.19
N THR A 101 12.04 0.30 9.63
CA THR A 101 13.49 0.31 9.35
C THR A 101 13.83 -0.16 7.93
N GLY A 102 12.97 -0.95 7.30
CA GLY A 102 13.28 -1.62 6.04
C GLY A 102 14.26 -2.77 6.18
N VAL A 103 14.38 -3.34 7.38
CA VAL A 103 15.24 -4.50 7.68
C VAL A 103 14.37 -5.69 8.04
N ALA A 104 14.70 -6.86 7.50
CA ALA A 104 14.12 -8.15 7.86
C ALA A 104 15.14 -8.92 8.72
N GLU A 105 14.69 -9.45 9.86
CA GLU A 105 15.52 -10.28 10.76
C GLU A 105 14.79 -11.55 11.17
N GLY A 106 15.46 -12.70 11.09
CA GLY A 106 14.91 -13.99 11.51
C GLY A 106 15.83 -15.13 11.12
N GLY A 107 15.83 -16.22 11.89
CA GLY A 107 16.66 -17.40 11.59
C GLY A 107 18.17 -17.14 11.60
N GLY A 108 18.63 -16.11 12.31
CA GLY A 108 20.04 -15.68 12.32
C GLY A 108 20.48 -14.88 11.08
N VAL A 109 19.56 -14.56 10.17
CA VAL A 109 19.79 -13.73 8.98
C VAL A 109 19.27 -12.31 9.23
N ARG A 110 19.97 -11.33 8.65
CA ARG A 110 19.57 -9.92 8.58
C ARG A 110 19.73 -9.44 7.15
N THR A 111 18.66 -8.96 6.52
CA THR A 111 18.64 -8.50 5.12
C THR A 111 17.68 -7.31 4.95
N ASP A 112 17.58 -6.77 3.74
CA ASP A 112 16.59 -5.73 3.42
C ASP A 112 15.17 -6.32 3.42
N LEU A 113 14.26 -5.67 4.14
CA LEU A 113 12.82 -5.88 3.95
C LEU A 113 12.37 -5.05 2.74
N LEU A 114 11.82 -5.75 1.76
CA LEU A 114 11.33 -5.17 0.53
C LEU A 114 9.80 -5.12 0.55
N LEU A 115 9.24 -4.20 -0.23
CA LEU A 115 7.84 -4.19 -0.62
C LEU A 115 7.78 -4.41 -2.13
N LEU A 116 7.26 -5.56 -2.52
CA LEU A 116 6.94 -5.89 -3.90
C LEU A 116 5.65 -5.18 -4.28
N ASP A 117 5.73 -4.29 -5.27
CA ASP A 117 4.56 -3.59 -5.80
C ASP A 117 3.63 -4.60 -6.49
N PRO A 118 2.29 -4.40 -6.44
CA PRO A 118 1.34 -5.27 -7.10
C PRO A 118 1.67 -5.53 -8.56
N CYS A 119 1.94 -6.79 -8.89
CA CYS A 119 2.30 -7.23 -10.22
C CYS A 119 1.71 -8.60 -10.55
N ARG A 120 1.83 -8.97 -11.81
CA ARG A 120 1.59 -10.34 -12.25
C ARG A 120 2.81 -11.18 -11.90
N LEU A 121 2.61 -12.46 -11.60
CA LEU A 121 3.68 -13.43 -11.47
C LEU A 121 4.43 -13.62 -12.79
N THR A 122 5.75 -13.78 -12.68
CA THR A 122 6.63 -14.11 -13.80
C THR A 122 6.63 -15.63 -14.01
N ALA A 123 6.63 -16.07 -15.27
CA ALA A 123 6.78 -17.48 -15.61
C ALA A 123 8.03 -18.08 -14.94
N GLY A 124 7.90 -19.29 -14.39
CA GLY A 124 8.91 -19.93 -13.55
C GLY A 124 8.76 -19.65 -12.05
N SER A 125 7.76 -18.84 -11.63
CA SER A 125 7.44 -18.69 -10.20
C SER A 125 7.04 -20.03 -9.58
N ARG A 126 7.46 -20.26 -8.34
CA ARG A 126 7.26 -21.53 -7.62
C ARG A 126 6.56 -21.29 -6.29
N LEU A 127 5.54 -22.09 -6.01
CA LEU A 127 4.83 -22.10 -4.73
C LEU A 127 5.37 -23.25 -3.87
N TRP A 128 5.98 -22.91 -2.74
CA TRP A 128 6.55 -23.85 -1.77
C TRP A 128 5.75 -23.83 -0.48
N ARG A 129 5.62 -24.98 0.17
CA ARG A 129 5.03 -25.12 1.49
C ARG A 129 6.09 -25.52 2.50
N PHE A 130 6.27 -24.70 3.53
CA PHE A 130 7.14 -24.94 4.67
C PHE A 130 6.33 -25.51 5.83
N PHE A 131 6.90 -26.46 6.57
CA PHE A 131 6.23 -27.12 7.69
C PHE A 131 7.00 -26.89 9.00
N PRO A 132 6.32 -26.60 10.12
CA PRO A 132 6.99 -26.44 11.40
C PRO A 132 7.82 -27.67 11.79
N GLY A 133 9.11 -27.46 12.06
CA GLY A 133 10.04 -28.53 12.46
C GLY A 133 10.58 -29.40 11.32
N GLU A 134 10.19 -29.15 10.06
CA GLU A 134 10.76 -29.83 8.90
C GLU A 134 11.78 -28.94 8.18
N SER A 135 12.89 -29.53 7.73
CA SER A 135 13.96 -28.78 7.06
C SER A 135 13.74 -28.62 5.56
N GLU A 136 12.88 -29.44 4.95
CA GLU A 136 12.67 -29.47 3.50
C GLU A 136 11.25 -29.01 3.16
N PRO A 137 11.08 -27.90 2.42
CA PRO A 137 9.77 -27.49 1.94
C PRO A 137 9.29 -28.37 0.78
N VAL A 138 7.97 -28.43 0.60
CA VAL A 138 7.32 -29.18 -0.48
C VAL A 138 6.90 -28.24 -1.61
N LEU A 139 7.31 -28.54 -2.84
CA LEU A 139 6.83 -27.80 -4.01
C LEU A 139 5.35 -28.15 -4.28
N ARG A 140 4.49 -27.13 -4.28
CA ARG A 140 3.04 -27.27 -4.51
C ARG A 140 2.65 -26.93 -5.95
N GLY A 141 3.33 -25.95 -6.56
CA GLY A 141 2.99 -25.51 -7.90
C GLY A 141 4.08 -24.73 -8.61
N VAL A 142 4.00 -24.70 -9.93
CA VAL A 142 4.85 -23.91 -10.83
C VAL A 142 3.98 -23.08 -11.76
N TYR A 143 4.25 -21.79 -11.86
CA TYR A 143 3.55 -20.90 -12.78
C TYR A 143 4.26 -20.88 -14.14
N HIS A 144 3.54 -21.22 -15.20
CA HIS A 144 4.06 -21.40 -16.57
C HIS A 144 3.68 -20.25 -17.52
N GLY A 145 3.39 -19.07 -16.96
CA GLY A 145 2.98 -17.91 -17.73
C GLY A 145 1.49 -17.89 -18.04
N ILE A 146 1.03 -16.83 -18.68
CA ILE A 146 -0.40 -16.47 -18.79
C ILE A 146 -1.21 -17.42 -19.68
N ALA A 147 -0.54 -18.17 -20.55
CA ALA A 147 -1.17 -19.14 -21.44
C ALA A 147 -1.54 -20.44 -20.70
N PHE A 148 -0.65 -20.92 -19.82
CA PHE A 148 -0.80 -22.22 -19.15
C PHE A 148 -1.19 -22.09 -17.67
N GLY A 149 -0.87 -20.96 -17.04
CA GLY A 149 -1.17 -20.69 -15.64
C GLY A 149 -0.36 -21.56 -14.70
N TRP A 150 -0.99 -22.03 -13.64
CA TRP A 150 -0.38 -22.85 -12.60
C TRP A 150 -0.47 -24.34 -12.93
N GLU A 151 0.67 -25.02 -12.87
CA GLU A 151 0.74 -26.47 -12.69
C GLU A 151 0.63 -26.78 -11.19
N ASN A 152 -0.35 -27.61 -10.81
CA ASN A 152 -0.41 -28.21 -9.49
C ASN A 152 0.42 -29.50 -9.48
N ILE A 153 1.46 -29.55 -8.66
CA ILE A 153 2.43 -30.67 -8.64
C ILE A 153 1.80 -31.98 -8.13
N GLU A 154 0.80 -31.89 -7.26
CA GLU A 154 0.13 -33.07 -6.71
C GLU A 154 -0.74 -33.76 -7.76
N THR A 155 -1.45 -32.98 -8.57
CA THR A 155 -2.42 -33.50 -9.54
C THR A 155 -1.88 -33.56 -10.98
N GLY A 156 -0.81 -32.82 -11.28
CA GLY A 156 -0.31 -32.57 -12.64
C GLY A 156 -1.24 -31.72 -13.51
N SER A 157 -2.27 -31.09 -12.92
CA SER A 157 -3.24 -30.29 -13.67
C SER A 157 -2.77 -28.86 -13.88
N PHE A 158 -3.12 -28.29 -15.03
CA PHE A 158 -2.87 -26.89 -15.36
C PHE A 158 -4.14 -26.05 -15.23
N VAL A 159 -4.07 -24.92 -14.54
CA VAL A 159 -5.17 -23.97 -14.40
C VAL A 159 -4.68 -22.55 -14.68
N ALA A 160 -5.31 -21.88 -15.64
CA ALA A 160 -5.04 -20.48 -15.96
C ALA A 160 -6.28 -19.61 -15.76
N GLY A 161 -6.09 -18.45 -15.14
CA GLY A 161 -7.10 -17.40 -15.10
C GLY A 161 -7.10 -16.55 -16.37
N VAL A 162 -8.21 -15.85 -16.64
CA VAL A 162 -8.24 -14.84 -17.69
C VAL A 162 -7.25 -13.72 -17.32
N PRO A 163 -6.24 -13.43 -18.17
CA PRO A 163 -5.23 -12.45 -17.85
C PRO A 163 -5.82 -11.03 -17.83
N SER A 164 -5.56 -10.29 -16.76
CA SER A 164 -5.95 -8.88 -16.66
C SER A 164 -5.07 -7.98 -17.53
N PRO A 165 -5.62 -7.04 -18.33
CA PRO A 165 -4.83 -6.06 -19.06
C PRO A 165 -4.23 -4.98 -18.14
N TYR A 166 -4.61 -4.91 -16.86
CA TYR A 166 -4.14 -3.89 -15.91
C TYR A 166 -2.95 -4.32 -15.05
N ALA A 167 -2.47 -5.56 -15.23
CA ALA A 167 -1.35 -6.12 -14.49
C ALA A 167 -0.52 -7.07 -15.37
N GLY A 168 0.78 -6.79 -15.49
CA GLY A 168 1.70 -7.51 -16.39
C GLY A 168 1.86 -6.81 -17.74
N ALA A 169 2.55 -7.47 -18.66
CA ALA A 169 2.82 -6.93 -19.98
C ALA A 169 1.59 -7.05 -20.89
N VAL A 170 1.41 -6.03 -21.72
CA VAL A 170 0.46 -6.00 -22.84
C VAL A 170 1.20 -5.54 -24.09
N VAL A 171 0.75 -6.00 -25.25
CA VAL A 171 1.18 -5.50 -26.55
C VAL A 171 0.03 -4.77 -27.23
N GLN A 172 0.30 -3.58 -27.78
CA GLN A 172 -0.68 -2.87 -28.60
C GLN A 172 -0.87 -3.60 -29.93
N ARG A 173 -2.12 -3.91 -30.26
CA ARG A 173 -2.58 -4.38 -31.58
C ARG A 173 -3.64 -3.42 -32.13
N ASP A 174 -4.00 -3.57 -33.40
CA ASP A 174 -5.01 -2.73 -34.05
C ASP A 174 -6.41 -2.85 -33.40
N TRP A 175 -6.64 -3.96 -32.70
CA TRP A 175 -7.91 -4.28 -32.05
C TRP A 175 -7.88 -4.15 -30.51
N GLY A 176 -6.76 -3.74 -29.92
CA GLY A 176 -6.67 -3.46 -28.49
C GLY A 176 -5.32 -3.74 -27.83
N GLU A 177 -5.28 -3.55 -26.51
CA GLU A 177 -4.16 -3.92 -25.62
C GLU A 177 -4.32 -5.42 -25.26
N ILE A 178 -3.40 -6.27 -25.71
CA ILE A 178 -3.51 -7.73 -25.52
C ILE A 178 -2.49 -8.20 -24.48
N PRO A 179 -2.92 -8.86 -23.38
CA PRO A 179 -1.99 -9.46 -22.43
C PRO A 179 -1.00 -10.40 -23.10
N CYS A 180 0.27 -10.28 -22.73
CA CYS A 180 1.33 -11.13 -23.25
C CYS A 180 2.37 -11.49 -22.19
N ASP A 181 3.04 -12.63 -22.40
CA ASP A 181 4.34 -12.90 -21.80
C ASP A 181 5.43 -12.55 -22.81
N VAL A 182 6.56 -12.05 -22.29
CA VAL A 182 7.74 -11.72 -23.09
C VAL A 182 8.80 -12.79 -22.85
N GLU A 183 9.16 -13.52 -23.91
CA GLU A 183 10.26 -14.48 -23.87
C GLU A 183 11.58 -13.73 -24.06
N VAL A 184 12.47 -13.83 -23.07
CA VAL A 184 13.78 -13.15 -23.07
C VAL A 184 14.90 -14.19 -23.08
N VAL A 185 15.79 -14.11 -24.06
CA VAL A 185 16.97 -14.98 -24.22
C VAL A 185 18.20 -14.08 -24.26
N ASP A 186 19.21 -14.39 -23.43
CA ASP A 186 20.44 -13.60 -23.30
C ASP A 186 20.20 -12.09 -23.10
N GLY A 187 19.14 -11.75 -22.35
CA GLY A 187 18.75 -10.38 -22.04
C GLY A 187 18.06 -9.63 -23.19
N GLN A 188 17.71 -10.30 -24.28
CA GLN A 188 16.97 -9.75 -25.41
C GLN A 188 15.60 -10.39 -25.56
N PRO A 189 14.54 -9.63 -25.83
CA PRO A 189 13.23 -10.18 -26.12
C PRO A 189 13.27 -10.88 -27.50
N VAL A 190 12.78 -12.11 -27.57
CA VAL A 190 12.81 -12.93 -28.81
C VAL A 190 11.42 -13.29 -29.31
N ALA A 191 10.43 -13.34 -28.42
CA ALA A 191 9.05 -13.65 -28.78
C ALA A 191 8.07 -13.09 -27.76
N LEU A 192 6.82 -12.94 -28.19
CA LEU A 192 5.67 -12.67 -27.33
C LEU A 192 4.69 -13.82 -27.42
N THR A 193 4.13 -14.23 -26.28
CA THR A 193 2.96 -15.12 -26.21
C THR A 193 1.75 -14.30 -25.82
N LEU A 194 0.91 -13.98 -26.80
CA LEU A 194 -0.34 -13.23 -26.62
C LEU A 194 -1.44 -14.18 -26.15
N VAL A 195 -2.27 -13.73 -25.21
CA VAL A 195 -3.40 -14.52 -24.70
C VAL A 195 -4.68 -13.71 -24.66
N ALA A 196 -5.76 -14.32 -25.14
CA ALA A 196 -7.09 -13.74 -25.19
C ALA A 196 -8.14 -14.70 -24.60
N PRO A 197 -9.20 -14.19 -23.96
CA PRO A 197 -10.28 -15.02 -23.43
C PRO A 197 -11.23 -15.58 -24.50
N PHE A 198 -11.14 -15.11 -25.74
CA PHE A 198 -11.96 -15.53 -26.87
C PHE A 198 -11.15 -15.52 -28.17
N ALA A 199 -11.63 -16.22 -29.19
CA ALA A 199 -11.03 -16.26 -30.52
C ALA A 199 -10.98 -14.84 -31.12
N PRO A 200 -9.81 -14.29 -31.43
CA PRO A 200 -9.74 -12.96 -32.04
C PRO A 200 -10.17 -12.99 -33.51
N ASP A 201 -11.24 -12.27 -33.86
CA ASP A 201 -11.73 -12.20 -35.26
C ASP A 201 -10.78 -11.42 -36.19
N ASN A 202 -9.99 -10.50 -35.63
CA ASN A 202 -9.16 -9.57 -36.38
C ASN A 202 -7.71 -10.05 -36.58
N GLU A 203 -7.35 -11.23 -36.06
CA GLU A 203 -5.98 -11.73 -36.13
C GLU A 203 -5.92 -13.27 -36.17
N GLU A 204 -5.44 -13.81 -37.29
CA GLU A 204 -5.24 -15.27 -37.46
C GLU A 204 -4.07 -15.81 -36.63
N GLY A 205 -4.04 -17.14 -36.44
CA GLY A 205 -2.94 -17.86 -35.80
C GLY A 205 -3.05 -18.00 -34.28
N PHE A 206 -4.16 -17.57 -33.69
CA PHE A 206 -4.52 -17.96 -32.33
C PHE A 206 -5.05 -19.40 -32.32
N GLU A 207 -4.57 -20.18 -31.36
CA GLU A 207 -5.02 -21.55 -31.12
C GLU A 207 -5.74 -21.62 -29.77
N GLN A 208 -6.84 -22.38 -29.73
CA GLN A 208 -7.55 -22.62 -28.47
C GLN A 208 -6.78 -23.64 -27.63
N LEU A 209 -6.50 -23.27 -26.38
CA LEU A 209 -5.85 -24.12 -25.39
C LEU A 209 -6.88 -24.96 -24.63
N ASN A 210 -6.41 -26.00 -23.95
CA ASN A 210 -7.27 -26.91 -23.17
C ASN A 210 -8.02 -26.21 -22.02
N ASN A 211 -7.52 -25.07 -21.55
CA ASN A 211 -8.14 -24.25 -20.51
C ASN A 211 -9.19 -23.26 -21.08
N GLY A 212 -9.47 -23.31 -22.39
CA GLY A 212 -10.45 -22.46 -23.07
C GLY A 212 -9.92 -21.09 -23.53
N LEU A 213 -8.72 -20.69 -23.09
CA LEU A 213 -8.06 -19.48 -23.57
C LEU A 213 -7.56 -19.66 -25.00
N TRP A 214 -7.29 -18.55 -25.67
CA TRP A 214 -6.69 -18.52 -26.99
C TRP A 214 -5.30 -17.91 -26.89
N ALA A 215 -4.30 -18.58 -27.47
CA ALA A 215 -2.93 -18.10 -27.44
C ALA A 215 -2.28 -18.06 -28.82
N LYS A 216 -1.36 -17.11 -29.00
CA LYS A 216 -0.55 -16.98 -30.20
C LYS A 216 0.87 -16.57 -29.82
N ARG A 217 1.87 -17.29 -30.32
CA ARG A 217 3.27 -16.88 -30.21
C ARG A 217 3.71 -16.15 -31.48
N ILE A 218 4.28 -14.96 -31.32
CA ILE A 218 4.88 -14.18 -32.41
C ILE A 218 6.35 -13.91 -32.12
N ALA A 219 7.16 -13.76 -33.17
CA ALA A 219 8.52 -13.26 -33.01
C ALA A 219 8.48 -11.81 -32.51
N TYR A 220 9.42 -11.46 -31.63
CA TYR A 220 9.56 -10.09 -31.17
C TYR A 220 10.24 -9.24 -32.26
N ASP A 221 9.78 -8.00 -32.40
CA ASP A 221 10.44 -6.97 -33.19
C ASP A 221 10.26 -5.61 -32.51
N ASP A 222 11.19 -4.68 -32.74
CA ASP A 222 11.20 -3.37 -32.06
C ASP A 222 10.04 -2.44 -32.44
N SER A 223 9.25 -2.78 -33.46
CA SER A 223 8.02 -2.04 -33.78
C SER A 223 6.85 -2.44 -32.87
N LEU A 224 6.96 -3.58 -32.15
CA LEU A 224 5.97 -4.00 -31.17
C LEU A 224 6.00 -3.10 -29.95
N ARG A 225 4.87 -2.44 -29.70
CA ARG A 225 4.70 -1.58 -28.52
C ARG A 225 4.25 -2.43 -27.33
N VAL A 226 5.24 -2.92 -26.57
CA VAL A 226 5.04 -3.72 -25.34
C VAL A 226 5.24 -2.86 -24.10
N PHE A 227 4.28 -2.87 -23.18
CA PHE A 227 4.31 -2.07 -21.95
C PHE A 227 3.47 -2.72 -20.85
N THR A 228 3.56 -2.23 -19.62
CA THR A 228 2.55 -2.52 -18.60
C THR A 228 1.64 -1.32 -18.40
N GLN A 229 0.35 -1.60 -18.22
CA GLN A 229 -0.68 -0.58 -18.04
C GLN A 229 -0.88 -0.29 -16.55
N LEU A 230 -0.60 0.94 -16.13
CA LEU A 230 -0.89 1.46 -14.80
C LEU A 230 -2.20 2.26 -14.87
N ALA A 231 -3.33 1.55 -14.72
CA ALA A 231 -4.64 2.19 -14.60
C ALA A 231 -4.84 2.70 -13.17
N VAL A 232 -4.95 4.01 -13.01
CA VAL A 232 -5.11 4.69 -11.72
C VAL A 232 -6.45 5.40 -11.63
N ALA A 233 -6.95 5.57 -10.41
CA ALA A 233 -8.17 6.31 -10.12
C ALA A 233 -8.14 6.85 -8.69
N GLN A 234 -9.22 7.48 -8.26
CA GLN A 234 -9.51 7.75 -6.86
C GLN A 234 -10.81 7.08 -6.43
N LEU A 235 -10.82 6.50 -5.23
CA LEU A 235 -12.04 6.05 -4.56
C LEU A 235 -12.23 6.91 -3.31
N SER A 236 -13.24 7.77 -3.31
CA SER A 236 -13.53 8.68 -2.18
C SER A 236 -12.29 9.47 -1.72
N GLY A 237 -11.50 10.00 -2.67
CA GLY A 237 -10.26 10.73 -2.42
C GLY A 237 -9.01 9.87 -2.28
N ILE A 238 -9.12 8.55 -2.09
CA ILE A 238 -7.96 7.66 -1.93
C ILE A 238 -7.38 7.34 -3.31
N PRO A 239 -6.09 7.60 -3.57
CA PRO A 239 -5.46 7.22 -4.83
C PRO A 239 -5.31 5.70 -4.91
N VAL A 240 -5.78 5.10 -6.00
CA VAL A 240 -5.82 3.65 -6.19
C VAL A 240 -5.30 3.24 -7.56
N ARG A 241 -4.83 2.01 -7.69
CA ARG A 241 -4.55 1.33 -8.95
C ARG A 241 -5.56 0.22 -9.18
N ILE A 242 -6.06 0.10 -10.40
CA ILE A 242 -6.91 -1.01 -10.85
C ILE A 242 -6.00 -2.19 -11.22
N LEU A 243 -6.28 -3.38 -10.70
CA LEU A 243 -5.52 -4.59 -11.00
C LEU A 243 -6.26 -5.54 -11.93
N ARG A 244 -7.58 -5.67 -11.79
CA ARG A 244 -8.42 -6.50 -12.66
C ARG A 244 -9.90 -6.15 -12.54
N ALA A 245 -10.67 -6.52 -13.57
CA ALA A 245 -12.11 -6.66 -13.45
C ALA A 245 -12.45 -8.01 -12.80
N VAL A 246 -13.52 -8.03 -12.02
CA VAL A 246 -14.08 -9.20 -11.36
C VAL A 246 -15.59 -9.18 -11.59
N SER A 247 -16.15 -10.31 -12.01
CA SER A 247 -17.60 -10.48 -12.08
C SER A 247 -18.08 -11.06 -10.75
N THR A 248 -19.11 -10.45 -10.18
CA THR A 248 -19.78 -10.93 -8.96
C THR A 248 -20.78 -12.04 -9.30
N SER A 249 -21.26 -12.76 -8.28
CA SER A 249 -22.33 -13.77 -8.42
C SER A 249 -23.57 -13.24 -9.14
N ASP A 250 -23.84 -11.95 -8.99
CA ASP A 250 -25.03 -11.28 -9.51
C ASP A 250 -24.81 -10.71 -10.93
N GLY A 251 -23.65 -10.99 -11.53
CA GLY A 251 -23.27 -10.53 -12.86
C GLY A 251 -22.74 -9.09 -12.92
N GLU A 252 -22.73 -8.36 -11.80
CA GLU A 252 -22.12 -7.02 -11.75
C GLU A 252 -20.60 -7.11 -11.94
N ILE A 253 -20.05 -6.15 -12.68
CA ILE A 253 -18.59 -5.99 -12.85
C ILE A 253 -18.08 -5.01 -11.81
N LYS A 254 -17.14 -5.45 -10.98
CA LYS A 254 -16.38 -4.61 -10.06
C LYS A 254 -14.90 -4.64 -10.42
N PHE A 255 -14.17 -3.62 -10.02
CA PHE A 255 -12.72 -3.58 -10.12
C PHE A 255 -12.09 -4.00 -8.80
N HIS A 256 -11.16 -4.94 -8.85
CA HIS A 256 -10.19 -5.16 -7.78
C HIS A 256 -9.16 -4.05 -7.85
N ILE A 257 -9.16 -3.20 -6.82
CA ILE A 257 -8.30 -2.04 -6.71
C ILE A 257 -7.36 -2.18 -5.53
N VAL A 258 -6.19 -1.56 -5.63
CA VAL A 258 -5.19 -1.48 -4.56
C VAL A 258 -4.91 -0.03 -4.22
N SER A 259 -4.81 0.28 -2.93
CA SER A 259 -4.39 1.60 -2.45
C SER A 259 -2.98 1.91 -2.93
N LEU A 260 -2.76 3.12 -3.44
CA LEU A 260 -1.41 3.63 -3.73
C LEU A 260 -0.73 4.21 -2.47
N LEU A 261 -1.45 4.28 -1.35
CA LEU A 261 -0.91 4.61 -0.04
C LEU A 261 -0.72 3.34 0.78
N THR A 262 0.50 3.17 1.30
CA THR A 262 0.87 2.06 2.16
C THR A 262 0.68 2.45 3.61
N ASP A 263 -0.57 2.50 4.06
CA ASP A 263 -0.94 3.06 5.38
C ASP A 263 -2.08 2.26 6.02
N ALA A 264 -1.74 1.33 6.92
CA ALA A 264 -2.71 0.43 7.55
C ALA A 264 -3.80 1.15 8.35
N PRO A 265 -3.44 2.09 9.26
CA PRO A 265 -4.44 2.82 10.02
C PRO A 265 -5.37 3.65 9.12
N TYR A 266 -4.83 4.27 8.07
CA TYR A 266 -5.63 5.02 7.11
C TYR A 266 -6.57 4.11 6.33
N CYS A 267 -6.05 3.05 5.71
CA CYS A 267 -6.79 2.13 4.84
C CYS A 267 -7.91 1.38 5.57
N SER A 268 -7.66 0.96 6.83
CA SER A 268 -8.65 0.27 7.65
C SER A 268 -9.86 1.14 7.99
N GLN A 269 -9.70 2.46 8.14
CA GLN A 269 -10.81 3.37 8.42
C GLN A 269 -11.68 3.69 7.20
N VAL A 270 -11.23 3.33 6.01
CA VAL A 270 -11.90 3.60 4.72
C VAL A 270 -12.27 2.32 3.98
N ASN A 271 -12.45 1.23 4.73
CA ASN A 271 -12.94 -0.08 4.25
C ASN A 271 -12.05 -0.78 3.21
N PHE A 272 -10.76 -0.49 3.18
CA PHE A 272 -9.81 -1.33 2.47
C PHE A 272 -9.39 -2.51 3.36
N GLN A 273 -9.26 -3.68 2.75
CA GLN A 273 -8.83 -4.91 3.41
C GLN A 273 -7.35 -5.17 3.13
N ARG A 274 -6.63 -5.70 4.11
CA ARG A 274 -5.26 -6.16 3.90
C ARG A 274 -5.28 -7.36 2.95
N TRP A 275 -4.55 -7.24 1.84
CA TRP A 275 -4.35 -8.33 0.87
C TRP A 275 -3.01 -9.04 1.08
N ALA A 276 -1.98 -8.27 1.43
CA ALA A 276 -0.63 -8.77 1.73
C ALA A 276 0.07 -7.79 2.67
N GLY A 277 1.32 -8.08 3.04
CA GLY A 277 2.19 -7.16 3.79
C GLY A 277 2.12 -5.75 3.18
N ALA A 278 1.74 -4.74 3.98
CA ALA A 278 1.72 -3.35 3.52
C ALA A 278 0.86 -3.08 2.24
N THR A 279 -0.06 -3.98 1.87
CA THR A 279 -0.86 -3.85 0.64
C THR A 279 -2.34 -4.00 0.94
N TYR A 280 -3.13 -3.00 0.55
CA TYR A 280 -4.55 -2.89 0.90
C TYR A 280 -5.42 -2.79 -0.33
N THR A 281 -6.51 -3.55 -0.38
CA THR A 281 -7.37 -3.66 -1.56
C THR A 281 -8.85 -3.47 -1.22
N ALA A 282 -9.63 -3.16 -2.24
CA ALA A 282 -11.08 -3.12 -2.18
C ALA A 282 -11.67 -3.58 -3.51
N LEU A 283 -12.98 -3.83 -3.51
CA LEU A 283 -13.77 -3.96 -4.73
C LEU A 283 -14.57 -2.67 -4.93
N ALA A 284 -14.46 -2.08 -6.11
CA ALA A 284 -15.18 -0.84 -6.44
C ALA A 284 -15.97 -1.00 -7.74
N ALA A 285 -17.21 -0.49 -7.73
CA ALA A 285 -17.97 -0.36 -8.96
C ALA A 285 -17.32 0.73 -9.86
N PRO A 286 -17.30 0.56 -11.19
CA PRO A 286 -16.67 1.52 -12.12
C PRO A 286 -17.13 2.97 -11.95
N GLU A 287 -18.39 3.19 -11.57
CA GLU A 287 -19.02 4.50 -11.35
C GLU A 287 -18.56 5.20 -10.08
N HIS A 288 -18.02 4.47 -9.11
CA HIS A 288 -17.47 5.05 -7.87
C HIS A 288 -16.00 5.45 -7.99
N LEU A 289 -15.36 5.14 -9.13
CA LEU A 289 -13.99 5.52 -9.42
C LEU A 289 -13.96 6.88 -10.11
N GLU A 290 -13.26 7.83 -9.51
CA GLU A 290 -13.08 9.19 -10.00
C GLU A 290 -11.64 9.40 -10.52
N ASN A 291 -11.35 10.53 -11.19
CA ASN A 291 -10.00 10.87 -11.66
C ASN A 291 -9.25 9.71 -12.38
N LYS A 292 -9.98 8.99 -13.24
CA LYS A 292 -9.43 7.85 -13.97
C LYS A 292 -8.30 8.29 -14.87
N GLY A 293 -7.16 7.63 -14.73
CA GLY A 293 -5.95 7.86 -15.51
C GLY A 293 -5.34 6.56 -15.99
N LYS A 294 -4.56 6.66 -17.04
CA LYS A 294 -3.80 5.56 -17.64
C LYS A 294 -2.37 6.04 -17.82
N GLN A 295 -1.42 5.31 -17.25
CA GLN A 295 0.00 5.50 -17.51
C GLN A 295 0.58 4.21 -18.07
N GLU A 296 1.39 4.33 -19.11
CA GLU A 296 2.14 3.21 -19.66
C GLU A 296 3.54 3.20 -19.07
N ALA A 297 4.03 2.01 -18.72
CA ALA A 297 5.42 1.83 -18.31
C ALA A 297 6.10 0.81 -19.23
N THR A 298 7.10 1.27 -19.96
CA THR A 298 8.00 0.46 -20.79
C THR A 298 9.29 0.16 -20.02
N PRO A 299 9.83 -1.06 -20.17
CA PRO A 299 11.11 -1.39 -19.55
C PRO A 299 12.24 -0.63 -20.25
N VAL A 300 13.17 -0.08 -19.47
CA VAL A 300 14.39 0.54 -20.01
C VAL A 300 15.38 -0.53 -20.50
N SER A 301 15.32 -1.73 -19.93
CA SER A 301 16.10 -2.90 -20.30
C SER A 301 15.26 -4.16 -20.10
N TRP A 302 15.36 -5.09 -21.05
CA TRP A 302 14.80 -6.45 -20.92
C TRP A 302 15.70 -7.39 -20.13
N SER A 303 17.01 -7.11 -20.13
CA SER A 303 17.94 -7.83 -19.27
C SER A 303 17.73 -7.44 -17.82
N VAL A 304 17.47 -8.45 -17.00
CA VAL A 304 17.39 -8.37 -15.53
C VAL A 304 18.58 -9.07 -14.87
N ALA A 305 19.55 -9.53 -15.66
CA ALA A 305 20.79 -10.04 -15.13
C ALA A 305 21.45 -8.94 -14.30
N ASP A 306 21.74 -9.25 -13.04
CA ASP A 306 22.41 -8.36 -12.08
C ASP A 306 21.60 -7.13 -11.67
N ARG A 307 20.27 -7.11 -11.96
CA ARG A 307 19.36 -6.10 -11.42
C ARG A 307 19.27 -6.29 -9.90
N PRO A 308 19.52 -5.24 -9.08
CA PRO A 308 19.41 -5.36 -7.63
C PRO A 308 17.97 -5.66 -7.20
N ALA A 309 17.81 -6.27 -6.03
CA ALA A 309 16.48 -6.55 -5.47
C ALA A 309 15.67 -5.27 -5.18
N VAL A 310 16.32 -4.18 -4.81
CA VAL A 310 15.69 -2.86 -4.77
C VAL A 310 15.72 -2.25 -6.16
N THR A 311 14.60 -2.32 -6.86
CA THR A 311 14.47 -1.84 -8.25
C THR A 311 13.99 -0.39 -8.36
N ALA A 312 13.33 0.12 -7.31
CA ALA A 312 12.81 1.48 -7.25
C ALA A 312 13.43 2.21 -6.07
N THR A 313 14.21 3.26 -6.37
CA THR A 313 14.88 4.13 -5.40
C THR A 313 14.53 5.58 -5.67
N ARG A 314 14.50 6.39 -4.62
CA ARG A 314 14.19 7.81 -4.75
C ARG A 314 15.47 8.51 -5.21
N THR A 315 15.45 9.09 -6.41
CA THR A 315 16.61 9.78 -7.00
C THR A 315 17.09 10.93 -6.10
N GLU A 316 16.15 11.65 -5.49
CA GLU A 316 16.42 12.71 -4.51
C GLU A 316 15.89 12.26 -3.14
N PRO A 317 16.77 11.76 -2.25
CA PRO A 317 16.36 11.29 -0.93
C PRO A 317 15.61 12.36 -0.14
N PHE A 318 14.57 11.94 0.58
CA PHE A 318 13.78 12.83 1.41
C PHE A 318 14.59 13.36 2.60
N ASN A 319 14.74 14.69 2.70
CA ASN A 319 15.46 15.31 3.81
C ASN A 319 14.56 15.52 5.03
N ILE A 320 14.62 14.57 5.96
CA ILE A 320 13.80 14.59 7.19
C ILE A 320 14.22 15.64 8.22
N THR A 321 15.32 16.35 7.97
CA THR A 321 15.83 17.44 8.82
C THR A 321 15.50 18.83 8.28
N ASP A 322 14.96 18.90 7.06
CA ASP A 322 14.50 20.15 6.46
C ASP A 322 13.01 20.36 6.76
N GLN A 323 12.71 21.42 7.52
CA GLN A 323 11.34 21.79 7.87
C GLN A 323 10.47 22.08 6.63
N ASN A 324 11.04 22.68 5.58
CA ASN A 324 10.30 22.98 4.34
C ASN A 324 9.99 21.71 3.56
N ALA A 325 10.93 20.77 3.49
CA ALA A 325 10.71 19.48 2.84
C ALA A 325 9.58 18.69 3.52
N LEU A 326 9.53 18.68 4.86
CA LEU A 326 8.43 18.07 5.61
C LEU A 326 7.08 18.70 5.28
N VAL A 327 7.01 20.04 5.26
CA VAL A 327 5.78 20.77 4.92
C VAL A 327 5.34 20.50 3.48
N GLN A 328 6.27 20.43 2.53
CA GLN A 328 5.98 20.08 1.14
C GLN A 328 5.40 18.67 1.01
N GLU A 329 5.96 17.67 1.70
CA GLU A 329 5.40 16.31 1.71
C GLU A 329 3.99 16.27 2.33
N VAL A 330 3.73 17.06 3.39
CA VAL A 330 2.37 17.19 3.95
C VAL A 330 1.39 17.75 2.90
N PHE A 331 1.76 18.83 2.20
CA PHE A 331 0.90 19.39 1.16
C PHE A 331 0.69 18.43 -0.01
N ASN A 332 1.72 17.70 -0.42
CA ASN A 332 1.63 16.70 -1.47
C ASN A 332 0.66 15.57 -1.09
N LEU A 333 0.77 15.02 0.12
CA LEU A 333 -0.14 13.97 0.59
C LEU A 333 -1.57 14.47 0.76
N LEU A 334 -1.76 15.69 1.27
CA LEU A 334 -3.08 16.31 1.36
C LEU A 334 -3.72 16.43 -0.02
N GLY A 335 -3.01 17.03 -0.99
CA GLY A 335 -3.53 17.22 -2.34
C GLY A 335 -3.81 15.91 -3.10
N GLN A 336 -3.11 14.82 -2.76
CA GLN A 336 -3.35 13.49 -3.34
C GLN A 336 -4.54 12.77 -2.72
N THR A 337 -4.95 13.15 -1.50
CA THR A 337 -6.02 12.49 -0.74
C THR A 337 -7.29 13.31 -0.58
N THR A 338 -7.31 14.53 -1.11
CA THR A 338 -8.51 15.34 -1.25
C THR A 338 -9.35 14.90 -2.46
N PRO A 339 -10.70 15.05 -2.39
CA PRO A 339 -11.57 14.70 -3.50
C PRO A 339 -11.22 15.47 -4.79
N PRO A 340 -11.35 14.86 -5.99
CA PRO A 340 -10.95 15.43 -7.27
C PRO A 340 -11.26 16.91 -7.52
N SER A 341 -12.47 17.33 -7.14
CA SER A 341 -13.01 18.66 -7.38
C SER A 341 -12.53 19.73 -6.40
N TRP A 342 -11.63 19.38 -5.48
CA TRP A 342 -11.14 20.32 -4.49
C TRP A 342 -10.47 21.56 -5.12
N THR A 343 -10.63 22.70 -4.47
CA THR A 343 -9.97 23.97 -4.81
C THR A 343 -9.09 24.45 -3.66
N GLU A 344 -9.54 24.25 -2.44
CA GLU A 344 -8.83 24.57 -1.20
C GLU A 344 -8.99 23.42 -0.19
N VAL A 345 -7.99 23.21 0.65
CA VAL A 345 -8.06 22.29 1.80
C VAL A 345 -7.45 22.97 3.02
N SER A 346 -8.14 22.89 4.15
CA SER A 346 -7.65 23.32 5.45
C SER A 346 -7.53 22.11 6.36
N LEU A 347 -6.36 21.92 6.94
CA LEU A 347 -6.05 20.91 7.95
C LEU A 347 -5.58 21.61 9.22
N GLN A 348 -6.33 21.44 10.31
CA GLN A 348 -5.91 21.85 11.64
C GLN A 348 -5.53 20.61 12.45
N VAL A 349 -4.33 20.60 13.03
CA VAL A 349 -3.83 19.50 13.86
C VAL A 349 -3.35 20.03 15.19
N GLN A 350 -3.83 19.43 16.27
CA GLN A 350 -3.38 19.63 17.63
C GLN A 350 -2.52 18.43 18.04
N ILE A 351 -1.29 18.67 18.49
CA ILE A 351 -0.31 17.62 18.85
C ILE A 351 0.19 17.89 20.26
N ILE A 352 -0.25 17.06 21.22
CA ILE A 352 0.07 17.19 22.64
C ILE A 352 0.61 15.84 23.14
N GLY A 353 1.88 15.80 23.56
CA GLY A 353 2.55 14.54 23.81
C GLY A 353 2.50 13.64 22.57
N ASP A 354 1.97 12.42 22.75
CA ASP A 354 1.70 11.46 21.67
C ASP A 354 0.24 11.54 21.17
N HIS A 355 -0.62 12.33 21.80
CA HIS A 355 -2.01 12.46 21.41
C HIS A 355 -2.20 13.50 20.31
N VAL A 356 -3.03 13.15 19.32
CA VAL A 356 -3.30 13.98 18.16
C VAL A 356 -4.80 14.11 17.95
N VAL A 357 -5.27 15.34 17.80
CA VAL A 357 -6.63 15.67 17.36
C VAL A 357 -6.52 16.48 16.08
N TYR A 358 -7.32 16.16 15.06
CA TYR A 358 -7.30 16.92 13.81
C TYR A 358 -8.70 17.15 13.25
N GLU A 359 -8.79 18.17 12.42
CA GLU A 359 -9.94 18.47 11.60
C GLU A 359 -9.46 18.88 10.21
N ALA A 360 -10.05 18.29 9.17
CA ALA A 360 -9.71 18.60 7.80
C ALA A 360 -10.97 18.83 6.97
N ASN A 361 -10.98 19.93 6.21
CA ASN A 361 -12.09 20.34 5.38
C ASN A 361 -11.58 20.77 4.00
N ALA A 362 -12.17 20.24 2.95
CA ALA A 362 -11.92 20.60 1.56
C ALA A 362 -13.09 21.39 0.98
N LYS A 363 -12.79 22.41 0.19
CA LYS A 363 -13.75 23.14 -0.64
C LYS A 363 -13.73 22.53 -2.04
N LEU A 364 -14.89 22.18 -2.61
CA LEU A 364 -15.04 21.40 -3.85
C LEU A 364 -15.59 22.21 -5.04
N GLY A 365 -15.85 23.51 -4.86
CA GLY A 365 -16.49 24.41 -5.83
C GLY A 365 -17.06 25.66 -5.16
N GLU A 366 -17.87 26.45 -5.88
CA GLU A 366 -18.35 27.75 -5.37
C GLU A 366 -19.21 27.66 -4.10
N ASP A 367 -19.89 26.54 -3.80
CA ASP A 367 -20.71 26.40 -2.58
C ASP A 367 -20.68 24.99 -1.94
N GLN A 368 -19.74 24.12 -2.33
CA GLN A 368 -19.64 22.76 -1.81
C GLN A 368 -18.38 22.56 -0.98
N GLY A 369 -18.53 21.90 0.17
CA GLY A 369 -17.44 21.50 1.04
C GLY A 369 -17.56 20.04 1.46
N ALA A 370 -16.44 19.41 1.74
CA ALA A 370 -16.36 18.05 2.24
C ALA A 370 -15.42 17.99 3.45
N ARG A 371 -15.88 17.34 4.52
CA ARG A 371 -15.01 17.01 5.65
C ARG A 371 -14.19 15.77 5.31
N LEU A 372 -12.88 15.85 5.46
CA LEU A 372 -12.00 14.68 5.36
C LEU A 372 -12.04 13.98 6.72
N LYS A 373 -12.74 12.84 6.80
CA LYS A 373 -12.88 12.07 8.06
C LYS A 373 -11.55 11.49 8.54
N VAL A 374 -10.69 11.14 7.59
CA VAL A 374 -9.38 10.52 7.83
C VAL A 374 -8.35 11.20 6.95
N ILE A 375 -7.12 11.35 7.45
CA ILE A 375 -5.96 11.83 6.70
C ILE A 375 -4.85 10.77 6.73
N PRO A 376 -3.95 10.74 5.73
CA PRO A 376 -2.78 9.86 5.78
C PRO A 376 -2.01 9.98 7.10
N THR A 377 -1.71 8.86 7.72
CA THR A 377 -0.98 8.77 8.99
C THR A 377 0.41 9.39 8.85
N ALA A 378 1.03 9.29 7.66
CA ALA A 378 2.32 9.89 7.35
C ALA A 378 2.36 11.41 7.60
N ILE A 379 1.26 12.13 7.37
CA ILE A 379 1.14 13.57 7.69
C ILE A 379 1.43 13.80 9.18
N LEU A 380 0.88 12.95 10.06
CA LEU A 380 1.09 13.09 11.50
C LEU A 380 2.54 12.83 11.90
N HIS A 381 3.23 11.90 11.23
CA HIS A 381 4.67 11.68 11.43
C HIS A 381 5.49 12.90 11.01
N TYR A 382 5.17 13.52 9.87
CA TYR A 382 5.84 14.73 9.41
C TYR A 382 5.63 15.91 10.34
N LEU A 383 4.42 16.13 10.83
CA LEU A 383 4.12 17.22 11.74
C LEU A 383 4.77 17.03 13.13
N ARG A 384 4.84 15.79 13.63
CA ARG A 384 5.60 15.48 14.85
C ARG A 384 7.10 15.71 14.65
N GLN A 385 7.65 15.32 13.49
CA GLN A 385 9.05 15.57 13.18
C GLN A 385 9.34 17.07 13.06
N LEU A 386 8.44 17.84 12.43
CA LEU A 386 8.53 19.30 12.38
C LEU A 386 8.56 19.92 13.79
N LYS A 387 7.70 19.44 14.71
CA LYS A 387 7.72 19.87 16.12
C LYS A 387 9.07 19.60 16.79
N LYS A 388 9.64 18.41 16.57
CA LYS A 388 10.98 18.04 17.10
C LYS A 388 12.07 18.96 16.55
N LEU A 389 12.09 19.22 15.24
CA LEU A 389 13.09 20.08 14.62
C LEU A 389 13.01 21.53 15.12
N ARG A 390 11.81 22.06 15.33
CA ARG A 390 11.62 23.41 15.90
C ARG A 390 12.14 23.52 17.33
N ILE A 391 11.92 22.50 18.15
CA ILE A 391 12.49 22.47 19.51
C ILE A 391 14.02 22.46 19.41
N ALA A 392 14.59 21.63 18.52
CA ALA A 392 16.03 21.54 18.32
C ALA A 392 16.65 22.83 17.75
N SER A 393 15.90 23.61 16.96
CA SER A 393 16.34 24.92 16.45
C SER A 393 16.18 26.08 17.44
N GLY A 394 15.63 25.83 18.63
CA GLY A 394 15.37 26.86 19.64
C GLY A 394 14.13 27.73 19.36
N GLU A 395 13.27 27.30 18.44
CA GLU A 395 11.99 27.96 18.15
C GLU A 395 10.86 27.53 19.10
N GLY A 396 11.09 26.46 19.87
CA GLY A 396 10.16 25.90 20.84
C GLY A 396 9.07 25.01 20.23
N PRO A 397 8.32 24.29 21.08
CA PRO A 397 7.21 23.45 20.64
C PRO A 397 6.02 24.30 20.16
N PHE A 398 5.18 23.73 19.31
CA PHE A 398 3.84 24.23 19.03
C PHE A 398 2.79 23.24 19.52
N PHE A 399 1.60 23.73 19.85
CA PHE A 399 0.46 22.93 20.29
C PHE A 399 -0.53 22.67 19.17
N THR A 400 -0.67 23.62 18.25
CA THR A 400 -1.56 23.51 17.08
C THR A 400 -0.85 24.00 15.82
N ILE A 401 -1.07 23.32 14.71
CA ILE A 401 -0.70 23.73 13.37
C ILE A 401 -1.94 23.79 12.49
N VAL A 402 -2.05 24.84 11.68
CA VAL A 402 -3.07 24.99 10.64
C VAL A 402 -2.34 25.07 9.31
N LEU A 403 -2.68 24.15 8.41
CA LEU A 403 -2.20 24.10 7.04
C LEU A 403 -3.37 24.46 6.13
N HIS A 404 -3.20 25.44 5.28
CA HIS A 404 -4.15 25.73 4.21
C HIS A 404 -3.44 25.56 2.88
N ALA A 405 -4.02 24.78 1.97
CA ALA A 405 -3.47 24.54 0.64
C ALA A 405 -4.52 24.90 -0.41
N VAL A 406 -4.05 25.52 -1.49
CA VAL A 406 -4.81 25.84 -2.70
C VAL A 406 -4.29 24.94 -3.81
N LYS A 407 -5.19 24.37 -4.60
CA LYS A 407 -4.85 23.41 -5.65
C LYS A 407 -3.86 23.94 -6.69
N GLU A 408 -3.85 25.25 -6.91
CA GLU A 408 -2.91 25.94 -7.80
C GLU A 408 -1.49 26.08 -7.23
N GLY A 409 -1.22 25.51 -6.04
CA GLY A 409 0.13 25.39 -5.48
C GLY A 409 0.50 26.45 -4.44
N GLN A 410 -0.43 27.31 -4.03
CA GLN A 410 -0.22 28.18 -2.87
C GLN A 410 -0.58 27.45 -1.58
N GLY A 411 0.21 27.64 -0.53
CA GLY A 411 -0.08 27.09 0.79
C GLY A 411 0.42 27.99 1.90
N THR A 412 -0.28 27.97 3.04
CA THR A 412 0.11 28.69 4.24
C THR A 412 0.18 27.75 5.42
N VAL A 413 1.11 28.03 6.33
CA VAL A 413 1.30 27.28 7.58
C VAL A 413 1.25 28.28 8.72
N SER A 414 0.35 28.04 9.68
CA SER A 414 0.23 28.83 10.90
C SER A 414 0.44 27.94 12.11
N LEU A 415 1.31 28.37 13.03
CA LEU A 415 1.65 27.61 14.23
C LEU A 415 1.19 28.39 15.46
N ASN A 416 0.56 27.68 16.40
CA ASN A 416 0.19 28.22 17.69
C ASN A 416 1.02 27.56 18.80
N ALA A 417 1.86 28.36 19.45
CA ALA A 417 2.71 27.97 20.57
C ALA A 417 2.34 28.68 21.89
N LYS A 418 1.27 29.49 21.90
CA LYS A 418 0.96 30.38 23.04
C LYS A 418 -0.47 30.27 23.54
N VAL A 419 -1.42 30.17 22.63
CA VAL A 419 -2.85 30.16 22.95
C VAL A 419 -3.27 28.73 23.27
N GLN A 420 -4.18 28.57 24.23
CA GLN A 420 -4.76 27.26 24.54
C GLN A 420 -5.40 26.65 23.28
N PRO A 421 -5.08 25.39 22.94
CA PRO A 421 -5.64 24.73 21.79
C PRO A 421 -7.17 24.55 21.87
N PRO A 422 -7.89 24.61 20.74
CA PRO A 422 -9.35 24.58 20.71
C PRO A 422 -9.95 23.22 21.12
N TYR A 423 -9.19 22.13 20.97
CA TYR A 423 -9.63 20.79 21.37
C TYR A 423 -8.94 20.33 22.66
N ALA A 424 -8.59 21.27 23.55
CA ALA A 424 -7.81 20.95 24.75
C ALA A 424 -8.51 19.97 25.70
N ASP A 425 -9.85 19.98 25.73
CA ASP A 425 -10.65 19.11 26.62
C ASP A 425 -10.74 17.66 26.13
N GLN A 426 -10.32 17.38 24.89
CA GLN A 426 -10.29 16.02 24.33
C GLN A 426 -8.97 15.29 24.63
N VAL A 427 -7.97 16.02 25.16
CA VAL A 427 -6.63 15.48 25.37
C VAL A 427 -6.52 14.87 26.78
N PRO A 428 -6.09 13.60 26.89
CA PRO A 428 -5.85 12.96 28.18
C PRO A 428 -4.81 13.69 29.05
N GLN A 429 -4.93 13.56 30.38
CA GLN A 429 -4.10 14.30 31.33
C GLN A 429 -2.61 13.95 31.26
N ASP A 430 -2.28 12.67 31.10
CA ASP A 430 -0.92 12.15 30.95
C ASP A 430 -0.20 12.78 29.74
N GLN A 431 -0.95 13.16 28.72
CA GLN A 431 -0.44 13.82 27.53
C GLN A 431 -0.08 15.28 27.81
N TRP A 432 -0.89 15.98 28.61
CA TRP A 432 -0.55 17.34 29.08
C TRP A 432 0.68 17.36 29.99
N LEU A 433 0.82 16.36 30.87
CA LEU A 433 2.01 16.20 31.70
C LEU A 433 3.27 15.97 30.85
N SER A 434 3.16 15.12 29.83
CA SER A 434 4.24 14.86 28.88
C SER A 434 4.61 16.13 28.09
N GLU A 435 3.61 16.89 27.65
CA GLU A 435 3.81 18.14 26.93
C GLU A 435 4.46 19.22 27.81
N LEU A 436 4.05 19.37 29.08
CA LEU A 436 4.69 20.29 30.02
C LEU A 436 6.18 19.99 30.15
N ALA A 437 6.54 18.71 30.33
CA ALA A 437 7.94 18.29 30.41
C ALA A 437 8.72 18.62 29.12
N ILE A 438 8.09 18.56 27.95
CA ILE A 438 8.70 18.96 26.67
C ILE A 438 8.97 20.47 26.65
N VAL A 439 7.99 21.30 27.03
CA VAL A 439 8.13 22.77 27.07
C VAL A 439 9.23 23.18 28.05
N GLU A 440 9.21 22.64 29.27
CA GLU A 440 10.22 22.93 30.29
C GLU A 440 11.64 22.57 29.82
N LYS A 441 11.82 21.37 29.25
CA LYS A 441 13.13 20.93 28.71
C LYS A 441 13.60 21.78 27.54
N SER A 442 12.67 22.36 26.78
CA SER A 442 13.01 23.26 25.67
C SER A 442 13.53 24.63 26.13
N GLY A 443 13.36 24.99 27.42
CA GLY A 443 13.76 26.29 27.97
C GLY A 443 12.85 27.45 27.57
N HIS A 444 11.71 27.17 26.93
CA HIS A 444 10.71 28.18 26.59
C HIS A 444 9.74 28.44 27.75
N GLU A 445 9.14 29.63 27.77
CA GLU A 445 8.13 30.02 28.75
C GLU A 445 6.92 29.07 28.70
N VAL A 446 6.57 28.50 29.85
CA VAL A 446 5.38 27.66 30.00
C VAL A 446 4.15 28.56 30.05
N PRO A 447 3.19 28.42 29.11
CA PRO A 447 1.97 29.22 29.16
C PRO A 447 1.16 28.98 30.44
N GLU A 448 0.57 30.04 31.02
CA GLU A 448 -0.21 29.93 32.26
C GLU A 448 -1.33 28.89 32.17
N TRP A 449 -2.01 28.82 31.02
CA TRP A 449 -3.09 27.85 30.80
C TRP A 449 -2.59 26.40 30.82
N LEU A 450 -1.35 26.13 30.41
CA LEU A 450 -0.77 24.78 30.39
C LEU A 450 -0.49 24.32 31.82
N SER A 451 0.13 25.20 32.63
CA SER A 451 0.30 24.98 34.07
C SER A 451 -1.05 24.76 34.76
N ALA A 452 -2.05 25.60 34.45
CA ALA A 452 -3.40 25.46 35.00
C ALA A 452 -4.05 24.13 34.62
N LYS A 453 -3.92 23.67 33.36
CA LYS A 453 -4.47 22.38 32.90
C LYS A 453 -3.86 21.18 33.61
N VAL A 454 -2.56 21.22 33.86
CA VAL A 454 -1.87 20.16 34.63
C VAL A 454 -2.29 20.20 36.11
N LEU A 455 -2.44 21.39 36.69
CA LEU A 455 -2.79 21.57 38.11
C LEU A 455 -4.28 21.33 38.42
N SER A 456 -5.19 21.57 37.48
CA SER A 456 -6.65 21.56 37.72
C SER A 456 -7.25 20.19 38.06
N VAL A 457 -6.47 19.10 38.01
CA VAL A 457 -6.98 17.73 38.18
C VAL A 457 -6.35 17.00 39.37
N SER A 458 -5.53 17.69 40.19
CA SER A 458 -5.06 17.16 41.48
C SER A 458 -6.15 17.02 42.56
N THR A 459 -7.43 17.25 42.21
CA THR A 459 -8.57 17.06 43.11
C THR A 459 -9.44 15.94 42.57
N PRO A 460 -9.56 14.79 43.27
CA PRO A 460 -10.45 13.71 42.83
C PRO A 460 -11.89 14.15 43.08
N THR A 461 -12.57 14.64 42.04
CA THR A 461 -14.01 14.88 42.11
C THR A 461 -14.75 13.59 41.78
N SER A 462 -14.94 12.76 42.79
CA SER A 462 -15.97 11.73 42.80
C SER A 462 -17.34 12.41 42.69
N VAL A 463 -18.04 12.29 41.56
CA VAL A 463 -19.51 12.38 41.52
C VAL A 463 -20.05 11.45 40.43
N PHE A 464 -20.66 10.35 40.83
CA PHE A 464 -21.60 9.60 40.00
C PHE A 464 -22.83 10.47 39.68
N GLY A 465 -23.34 10.37 38.45
CA GLY A 465 -24.67 10.86 38.08
C GLY A 465 -25.14 10.26 36.75
N ALA A 466 -26.17 9.42 36.82
CA ALA A 466 -26.75 8.69 35.70
C ALA A 466 -27.57 9.59 34.74
N GLY A 467 -27.51 9.26 33.45
CA GLY A 467 -28.56 9.56 32.48
C GLY A 467 -28.40 10.85 31.66
N ALA A 468 -27.93 10.71 30.43
CA ALA A 468 -28.33 11.60 29.33
C ALA A 468 -28.24 10.86 27.99
N THR A 469 -29.40 10.46 27.51
CA THR A 469 -29.72 9.88 26.20
C THR A 469 -29.10 10.65 25.02
N GLN A 470 -28.46 9.91 24.10
CA GLN A 470 -28.11 10.37 22.76
C GLN A 470 -29.37 10.82 22.01
N LYS A 471 -29.37 12.08 21.57
CA LYS A 471 -30.38 12.62 20.66
C LYS A 471 -29.87 12.43 19.23
N ALA A 472 -30.55 11.55 18.48
CA ALA A 472 -30.26 11.32 17.07
C ALA A 472 -30.53 12.60 16.26
N THR A 473 -29.52 13.09 15.56
CA THR A 473 -29.67 14.05 14.47
C THR A 473 -29.27 13.34 13.18
N SER A 474 -30.29 13.10 12.34
CA SER A 474 -30.18 12.57 11.00
C SER A 474 -29.34 13.49 10.12
N ASN A 475 -28.11 13.06 9.82
CA ASN A 475 -27.34 13.56 8.69
C ASN A 475 -27.19 12.40 7.71
N THR A 476 -27.58 12.65 6.47
CA THR A 476 -27.55 11.70 5.37
C THR A 476 -26.16 11.12 5.21
N ASP A 477 -26.08 9.81 5.40
CA ASP A 477 -24.88 9.01 5.24
C ASP A 477 -24.64 8.75 3.75
N LEU A 478 -23.47 9.16 3.25
CA LEU A 478 -23.03 8.91 1.88
C LEU A 478 -21.93 7.84 1.83
N THR A 479 -21.67 7.10 2.93
CA THR A 479 -20.92 5.85 2.80
C THR A 479 -21.83 4.81 2.18
N ALA A 480 -21.56 4.46 0.93
CA ALA A 480 -22.25 3.36 0.26
C ALA A 480 -22.13 2.09 1.12
N ASN A 481 -23.28 1.53 1.49
CA ASN A 481 -23.42 0.18 2.01
C ASN A 481 -22.70 -0.79 1.07
N ILE A 482 -21.51 -1.25 1.45
CA ILE A 482 -20.93 -2.48 0.91
C ILE A 482 -21.07 -3.51 2.02
N SER A 483 -22.31 -3.92 2.24
CA SER A 483 -22.63 -5.06 3.08
C SER A 483 -22.10 -6.30 2.40
N ALA A 484 -21.17 -6.99 3.05
CA ALA A 484 -20.93 -8.40 2.81
C ALA A 484 -22.20 -9.14 3.25
N THR A 485 -23.00 -9.61 2.29
CA THR A 485 -23.98 -10.66 2.58
C THR A 485 -23.30 -12.00 2.44
N GLN A 486 -23.12 -12.63 3.59
CA GLN A 486 -22.90 -14.07 3.75
C GLN A 486 -24.00 -14.83 3.01
N ASN A 487 -23.60 -15.66 2.03
CA ASN A 487 -23.91 -17.09 1.93
C ASN A 487 -23.28 -17.69 0.68
#